data_AF-A0A3M1MQ07-F1
#
_entry.id   AF-A0A3M1MQ07-F1
#
_cell.length_a   1.000
_cell.length_b   1.000
_cell.length_c   1.000
_cell.angle_alpha   90.00
_cell.angle_beta   90.00
_cell.angle_gamma   90.00
#
_symmetry.space_group_name_H-M   'P 1'
#
loop_
_entity.id
_entity.type
_entity.pdbx_description
1 polymer ?
#
loop_
_entity_poly.entity_id
_entity_poly.type
_entity_poly.pdbx_seq_one_letter_code
_entity_poly.pdbx_strand_id
1 'polypeptide(L)'
;MAESIDLNYLIDRIENDRVLKTKFRKALELDDDYAKTSDVNELRGDMNKGFEKIWEEMKAQREAMRNEFDKVWKEMKAQREEMRNEFDKVWKEMKAQREEMKIGFERLWEEVKNIKLDLRDTKEEVKKTHRRLDKHEEWLKSIGGSDLEMKSFRWFMAVMDAKGEDISNLKWRVKFKDEQKRLGTEEIEIDIFSEDPLYVVEITNYIDDIKKLIKLKKKSEFIREKFGEPKVIIITNGFTEEVVEEAKDICKANNFEIFDVGWRPR
;
A
#
# COMPACT_ATOMS: atom_id res chain seq x y z
N MET A 1 -42.42 -103.51 -92.63
CA MET A 1 -42.54 -103.77 -91.18
C MET A 1 -41.60 -102.82 -90.49
N ALA A 2 -42.13 -101.82 -89.76
CA ALA A 2 -41.29 -100.87 -89.04
C ALA A 2 -40.84 -101.53 -87.73
N GLU A 3 -39.52 -101.65 -87.54
CA GLU A 3 -38.93 -102.13 -86.29
C GLU A 3 -39.27 -101.14 -85.16
N SER A 4 -39.85 -101.63 -84.07
CA SER A 4 -40.14 -100.81 -82.90
C SER A 4 -38.82 -100.44 -82.23
N ILE A 5 -38.45 -99.16 -82.27
CA ILE A 5 -37.30 -98.64 -81.53
C ILE A 5 -37.59 -98.79 -80.03
N ASP A 6 -36.71 -99.49 -79.31
CA ASP A 6 -36.76 -99.56 -77.86
C ASP A 6 -36.44 -98.18 -77.27
N LEU A 7 -37.49 -97.53 -76.76
CA LEU A 7 -37.41 -96.21 -76.14
C LEU A 7 -36.45 -96.18 -74.94
N ASN A 8 -36.34 -97.28 -74.19
CA ASN A 8 -35.45 -97.32 -73.03
C ASN A 8 -33.98 -97.32 -73.45
N TYR A 9 -33.66 -98.07 -74.52
CA TYR A 9 -32.32 -98.06 -75.11
C TYR A 9 -31.96 -96.69 -75.69
N LEU A 10 -32.92 -96.01 -76.33
CA LEU A 10 -32.69 -94.65 -76.85
C LEU A 10 -32.46 -93.65 -75.72
N ILE A 11 -33.22 -93.72 -74.62
CA ILE A 11 -33.07 -92.85 -73.45
C ILE A 11 -31.69 -93.07 -72.80
N ASP A 12 -31.33 -94.32 -72.51
CA ASP A 12 -30.03 -94.65 -71.89
C ASP A 12 -28.86 -94.19 -72.78
N ARG A 13 -28.99 -94.34 -74.10
CA ARG A 13 -27.98 -93.88 -75.06
C ARG A 13 -27.90 -92.35 -75.13
N ILE A 14 -29.02 -91.64 -75.04
CA ILE A 14 -29.04 -90.16 -74.97
C ILE A 14 -28.48 -89.67 -73.63
N GLU A 15 -28.71 -90.37 -72.52
CA GLU A 15 -28.17 -89.99 -71.22
C GLU A 15 -26.66 -90.16 -71.12
N ASN A 16 -26.14 -91.27 -71.66
CA ASN A 16 -24.73 -91.66 -71.54
C ASN A 16 -23.83 -91.11 -72.67
N ASP A 17 -24.37 -90.73 -73.83
CA ASP A 17 -23.61 -90.10 -74.91
C ASP A 17 -23.84 -88.57 -74.93
N ARG A 18 -22.85 -87.83 -74.43
CA ARG A 18 -22.88 -86.37 -74.37
C ARG A 18 -23.11 -85.71 -75.73
N VAL A 19 -22.56 -86.28 -76.81
CA VAL A 19 -22.70 -85.72 -78.17
C VAL A 19 -24.12 -85.94 -78.68
N LEU A 20 -24.68 -87.14 -78.45
CA LEU A 20 -26.06 -87.45 -78.81
C LEU A 20 -27.04 -86.59 -78.01
N LYS A 21 -26.81 -86.42 -76.71
CA LYS A 21 -27.58 -85.54 -75.82
C LYS A 21 -27.63 -84.10 -76.32
N THR A 22 -26.49 -83.55 -76.74
CA THR A 22 -26.42 -82.19 -77.30
C THR A 22 -27.15 -82.08 -78.64
N LYS A 23 -27.00 -83.07 -79.53
CA LYS A 23 -27.72 -83.07 -80.82
C LYS A 23 -29.23 -83.19 -80.63
N PHE A 24 -29.67 -84.05 -79.70
CA PHE A 24 -31.09 -84.27 -79.40
C PHE A 24 -31.73 -83.03 -78.77
N ARG A 25 -31.04 -82.35 -77.84
CA ARG A 25 -31.48 -81.07 -77.28
C ARG A 25 -31.63 -79.99 -78.35
N LYS A 26 -30.64 -79.84 -79.24
CA LYS A 26 -30.73 -78.90 -80.38
C LYS A 26 -31.88 -79.22 -81.31
N ALA A 27 -32.14 -80.49 -81.60
CA ALA A 27 -33.25 -80.91 -82.46
C ALA A 27 -34.62 -80.64 -81.84
N LEU A 28 -34.70 -80.54 -80.50
CA LEU A 28 -35.92 -80.22 -79.77
C LEU A 28 -36.06 -78.73 -79.43
N GLU A 29 -35.16 -77.87 -79.95
CA GLU A 29 -35.10 -76.44 -79.60
C GLU A 29 -35.09 -76.20 -78.07
N LEU A 30 -34.59 -77.17 -77.32
CA LEU A 30 -34.32 -77.03 -75.89
C LEU A 30 -33.01 -76.24 -75.77
N ASP A 31 -33.06 -74.95 -76.10
CA ASP A 31 -32.00 -74.02 -75.75
C ASP A 31 -31.86 -74.03 -74.23
N ASP A 32 -30.69 -74.46 -73.77
CA ASP A 32 -30.34 -74.49 -72.36
C ASP A 32 -30.47 -73.05 -71.83
N ASP A 33 -31.58 -72.73 -71.15
CA ASP A 33 -31.92 -71.47 -70.45
C ASP A 33 -30.94 -71.13 -69.29
N TYR A 34 -29.77 -71.78 -69.27
CA TYR A 34 -28.71 -71.59 -68.32
C TYR A 34 -27.77 -70.49 -68.81
N ALA A 35 -27.46 -69.55 -67.92
CA ALA A 35 -26.45 -68.52 -68.17
C ALA A 35 -25.19 -69.14 -68.79
N LYS A 36 -24.74 -68.60 -69.94
CA LYS A 36 -23.54 -69.12 -70.60
C LYS A 36 -22.35 -68.87 -69.67
N THR A 37 -21.36 -69.77 -69.71
CA THR A 37 -20.12 -69.60 -68.94
C THR A 37 -19.42 -68.26 -69.26
N SER A 38 -19.61 -67.71 -70.46
CA SER A 38 -19.18 -66.36 -70.83
C SER A 38 -19.79 -65.29 -69.94
N ASP A 39 -21.10 -65.36 -69.72
CA ASP A 39 -21.89 -64.34 -69.01
C ASP A 39 -21.57 -64.38 -67.51
N VAL A 40 -21.37 -65.58 -66.96
CA VAL A 40 -20.90 -65.78 -65.58
C VAL A 40 -19.48 -65.25 -65.40
N ASN A 41 -18.59 -65.45 -66.38
CA ASN A 41 -17.22 -64.92 -66.33
C ASN A 41 -17.18 -63.40 -66.44
N GLU A 42 -18.04 -62.80 -67.28
CA GLU A 42 -18.18 -61.35 -67.41
C GLU A 42 -18.69 -60.74 -66.11
N LEU A 43 -19.76 -61.29 -65.52
CA LEU A 43 -20.27 -60.88 -64.21
C LEU A 43 -19.21 -61.00 -63.11
N ARG A 44 -18.43 -62.07 -63.11
CA ARG A 44 -17.33 -62.26 -62.15
C ARG A 44 -16.21 -61.22 -62.36
N GLY A 45 -15.89 -60.90 -63.61
CA GLY A 45 -14.93 -59.87 -63.96
C GLY A 45 -15.36 -58.49 -63.45
N ASP A 46 -16.63 -58.13 -63.65
CA ASP A 46 -17.17 -56.85 -63.19
C ASP A 46 -17.34 -56.78 -61.68
N MET A 47 -17.72 -57.89 -61.02
CA MET A 47 -17.67 -57.99 -59.56
C MET A 47 -16.26 -57.80 -59.03
N ASN A 48 -15.24 -58.42 -59.64
CA ASN A 48 -13.86 -58.27 -59.22
C ASN A 48 -13.38 -56.81 -59.36
N LYS A 49 -13.69 -56.15 -60.48
CA LYS A 49 -13.40 -54.71 -60.65
C LYS A 49 -14.11 -53.86 -59.59
N GLY A 50 -15.36 -54.18 -59.28
CA GLY A 50 -16.13 -53.54 -58.20
C GLY A 50 -15.44 -53.70 -56.84
N PHE A 51 -14.98 -54.91 -56.52
CA PHE A 51 -14.23 -55.20 -55.30
C PHE A 51 -12.88 -54.49 -55.25
N GLU A 52 -12.12 -54.46 -56.35
CA GLU A 52 -10.86 -53.73 -56.44
C GLU A 52 -11.06 -52.23 -56.19
N LYS A 53 -12.10 -51.64 -56.79
CA LYS A 53 -12.43 -50.23 -56.57
C LYS A 53 -12.79 -49.96 -55.10
N ILE A 54 -13.65 -50.79 -54.50
CA ILE A 54 -14.01 -50.67 -53.07
C ILE A 54 -12.77 -50.83 -52.19
N TRP A 55 -11.86 -51.75 -52.54
CA TRP A 55 -10.64 -51.99 -51.79
C TRP A 55 -9.70 -50.77 -51.81
N GLU A 56 -9.49 -50.16 -52.98
CA GLU A 56 -8.70 -48.94 -53.11
C GLU A 56 -9.35 -47.75 -52.39
N GLU A 57 -10.68 -47.59 -52.47
CA GLU A 57 -11.42 -46.57 -51.72
C GLU A 57 -11.27 -46.78 -50.20
N MET A 58 -11.38 -48.01 -49.69
CA MET A 58 -11.18 -48.33 -48.28
C MET A 58 -9.74 -48.05 -47.83
N LYS A 59 -8.75 -48.34 -48.68
CA LYS A 59 -7.34 -48.09 -48.38
C LYS A 59 -7.07 -46.58 -48.31
N ALA A 60 -7.58 -45.81 -49.27
CA ALA A 60 -7.47 -44.36 -49.29
C ALA A 60 -8.16 -43.74 -48.06
N GLN A 61 -9.35 -44.21 -47.68
CA GLN A 61 -10.05 -43.74 -46.47
C GLN A 61 -9.25 -44.05 -45.19
N ARG A 62 -8.68 -45.25 -45.06
CA ARG A 62 -7.84 -45.60 -43.90
C ARG A 62 -6.59 -44.73 -43.81
N GLU A 63 -5.95 -44.44 -44.94
CA GLU A 63 -4.77 -43.60 -44.98
C GLU A 63 -5.11 -42.14 -44.65
N ALA A 64 -6.19 -41.60 -45.19
CA ALA A 64 -6.70 -40.27 -44.85
C ALA A 64 -7.03 -40.17 -43.34
N MET A 65 -7.75 -41.14 -42.79
CA MET A 65 -8.08 -41.19 -41.37
C MET A 65 -6.82 -41.24 -40.51
N ARG A 66 -5.82 -42.07 -40.88
CA ARG A 66 -4.55 -42.13 -40.15
C ARG A 66 -3.82 -40.79 -40.14
N ASN A 67 -3.78 -40.10 -41.28
CA ASN A 67 -3.15 -38.79 -41.40
C ASN A 67 -3.87 -37.74 -40.55
N GLU A 68 -5.21 -37.75 -40.51
CA GLU A 68 -6.00 -36.88 -39.65
C GLU A 68 -5.73 -37.17 -38.16
N PHE A 69 -5.70 -38.45 -37.75
CA PHE A 69 -5.33 -38.83 -36.39
C PHE A 69 -3.93 -38.36 -36.01
N ASP A 70 -2.95 -38.54 -36.89
CA ASP A 70 -1.57 -38.09 -36.64
C ASP A 70 -1.50 -36.57 -36.51
N LYS A 71 -2.28 -35.82 -37.29
CA LYS A 71 -2.38 -34.36 -37.19
C LYS A 71 -2.99 -33.93 -35.86
N VAL A 72 -4.14 -34.49 -35.50
CA VAL A 72 -4.83 -34.22 -34.22
C VAL A 72 -3.93 -34.58 -33.04
N TRP A 73 -3.20 -35.69 -33.12
CA TRP A 73 -2.28 -36.12 -32.07
C TRP A 73 -1.12 -35.13 -31.88
N LYS A 74 -0.55 -34.60 -32.98
CA LYS A 74 0.48 -33.56 -32.91
C LYS A 74 -0.06 -32.27 -32.31
N GLU A 75 -1.25 -31.84 -32.72
CA GLU A 75 -1.90 -30.63 -32.18
C GLU A 75 -2.19 -30.79 -30.68
N MET A 76 -2.72 -31.93 -30.24
CA MET A 76 -2.94 -32.20 -28.81
C MET A 76 -1.63 -32.20 -28.00
N LYS A 77 -0.54 -32.74 -28.54
CA LYS A 77 0.77 -32.70 -27.89
C LYS A 77 1.28 -31.27 -27.75
N ALA A 78 1.20 -30.48 -28.82
CA ALA A 78 1.61 -29.08 -28.81
C ALA A 78 0.81 -28.27 -27.78
N GLN A 79 -0.53 -28.41 -27.76
CA GLN A 79 -1.38 -27.75 -26.77
C GLN A 79 -1.06 -28.14 -25.32
N ARG A 80 -0.78 -29.43 -25.06
CA ARG A 80 -0.37 -29.88 -23.73
C ARG A 80 0.96 -29.27 -23.29
N GLU A 81 1.91 -29.14 -24.21
CA GLU A 81 3.22 -28.56 -23.93
C GLU A 81 3.12 -27.05 -23.69
N GLU A 82 2.33 -26.35 -24.51
CA GLU A 82 2.02 -24.93 -24.31
C GLU A 82 1.36 -24.68 -22.96
N MET A 83 0.31 -25.43 -22.63
CA MET A 83 -0.38 -25.33 -21.35
C MET A 83 0.57 -25.60 -20.17
N ARG A 84 1.46 -26.59 -20.28
CA ARG A 84 2.47 -26.88 -19.24
C ARG A 84 3.43 -25.70 -19.05
N ASN A 85 3.88 -25.09 -20.15
CA ASN A 85 4.78 -23.94 -20.09
C ASN A 85 4.09 -22.72 -19.47
N GLU A 86 2.81 -22.49 -19.75
CA GLU A 86 2.02 -21.44 -19.11
C GLU A 86 1.85 -21.69 -17.61
N PHE A 87 1.52 -22.92 -17.21
CA PHE A 87 1.46 -23.30 -15.79
C PHE A 87 2.80 -23.08 -15.07
N ASP A 88 3.91 -23.46 -15.70
CA ASP A 88 5.24 -23.25 -15.12
C ASP A 88 5.59 -21.75 -14.96
N LYS A 89 5.16 -20.90 -15.90
CA LYS A 89 5.31 -19.44 -15.79
C LYS A 89 4.49 -18.89 -14.63
N VAL A 90 3.19 -19.20 -14.58
CA VAL A 90 2.29 -18.77 -13.50
C VAL A 90 2.80 -19.24 -12.15
N TRP A 91 3.30 -20.48 -12.06
CA TRP A 91 3.85 -21.01 -10.82
C TRP A 91 5.09 -20.24 -10.34
N LYS A 92 5.98 -19.87 -11.26
CA LYS A 92 7.15 -19.03 -10.95
C LYS A 92 6.74 -17.64 -10.48
N GLU A 93 5.78 -17.01 -11.15
CA GLU A 93 5.26 -15.70 -10.77
C GLU A 93 4.59 -15.74 -9.39
N MET A 94 3.74 -16.74 -9.12
CA MET A 94 3.14 -16.93 -7.79
C MET A 94 4.20 -17.12 -6.69
N LYS A 95 5.27 -17.87 -6.99
CA LYS A 95 6.36 -18.08 -6.03
C LYS A 95 7.13 -16.79 -5.76
N ALA A 96 7.38 -15.99 -6.80
CA ALA A 96 8.04 -14.68 -6.67
C ALA A 96 7.18 -13.71 -5.84
N GLN A 97 5.89 -13.57 -6.17
CA GLN A 97 4.96 -12.74 -5.41
C GLN A 97 4.87 -13.17 -3.94
N ARG A 98 4.86 -14.48 -3.67
CA ARG A 98 4.83 -14.99 -2.29
C ARG A 98 6.09 -14.61 -1.51
N GLU A 99 7.26 -14.65 -2.15
CA GLU A 99 8.52 -14.26 -1.51
C GLU A 99 8.59 -12.75 -1.27
N GLU A 100 8.18 -11.94 -2.25
CA GLU A 100 8.08 -10.48 -2.10
C GLU A 100 7.13 -10.11 -0.97
N MET A 101 5.98 -10.77 -0.88
CA MET A 101 5.01 -10.55 0.19
C MET A 101 5.60 -10.89 1.57
N LYS A 102 6.37 -11.99 1.67
CA LYS A 102 7.04 -12.39 2.91
C LYS A 102 8.06 -11.33 3.36
N ILE A 103 8.89 -10.84 2.45
CA ILE A 103 9.83 -9.75 2.71
C ILE A 103 9.10 -8.48 3.14
N GLY A 104 7.97 -8.16 2.48
CA GLY A 104 7.12 -7.03 2.86
C GLY A 104 6.57 -7.15 4.29
N PHE A 105 6.10 -8.33 4.68
CA PHE A 105 5.64 -8.60 6.04
C PHE A 105 6.76 -8.49 7.08
N GLU A 106 7.96 -8.99 6.78
CA GLU A 106 9.12 -8.87 7.68
C GLU A 106 9.49 -7.39 7.92
N ARG A 107 9.46 -6.56 6.87
CA ARG A 107 9.70 -5.11 7.01
C ARG A 107 8.64 -4.41 7.86
N LEU A 108 7.36 -4.68 7.58
CA LEU A 108 6.24 -4.14 8.35
C LEU A 108 6.33 -4.54 9.83
N TRP A 109 6.76 -5.78 10.10
CA TRP A 109 6.92 -6.26 11.47
C TRP A 109 7.99 -5.47 12.24
N GLU A 110 9.13 -5.19 11.59
CA GLU A 110 10.22 -4.44 12.20
C GLU A 110 9.85 -2.96 12.40
N GLU A 111 9.11 -2.36 11.46
CA GLU A 111 8.54 -1.01 11.63
C GLU A 111 7.59 -0.93 12.82
N VAL A 112 6.65 -1.88 12.95
CA VAL A 112 5.71 -1.93 14.08
C VAL A 112 6.46 -2.08 15.42
N LYS A 113 7.52 -2.87 15.45
CA LYS A 113 8.36 -3.05 16.63
C LYS A 113 9.07 -1.76 17.03
N ASN A 114 9.61 -1.01 16.07
CA ASN A 114 10.24 0.28 16.31
C ASN A 114 9.23 1.31 16.82
N ILE A 115 8.05 1.43 16.18
CA ILE A 115 6.97 2.31 16.64
C ILE A 115 6.58 2.00 18.09
N LYS A 116 6.54 0.73 18.47
CA LYS A 116 6.22 0.32 19.85
C LYS A 116 7.29 0.76 20.85
N LEU A 117 8.57 0.79 20.46
CA LEU A 117 9.66 1.32 21.29
C LEU A 117 9.54 2.83 21.44
N ASP A 118 9.38 3.56 20.34
CA ASP A 118 9.23 5.02 20.36
C ASP A 118 8.02 5.46 21.19
N LEU A 119 6.90 4.75 21.08
CA LEU A 119 5.70 5.00 21.87
C LEU A 119 5.95 4.78 23.37
N ARG A 120 6.77 3.78 23.74
CA ARG A 120 7.14 3.52 25.13
C ARG A 120 7.97 4.68 25.67
N ASP A 121 8.96 5.15 24.91
CA ASP A 121 9.85 6.22 25.33
C ASP A 121 9.08 7.54 25.46
N THR A 122 8.25 7.86 24.48
CA THR A 122 7.35 9.03 24.52
C THR A 122 6.41 8.96 25.73
N LYS A 123 5.86 7.78 26.05
CA LYS A 123 5.01 7.60 27.23
C LYS A 123 5.77 7.85 28.53
N GLU A 124 7.04 7.45 28.63
CA GLU A 124 7.87 7.73 29.80
C GLU A 124 8.22 9.22 29.91
N GLU A 125 8.49 9.90 28.81
CA GLU A 125 8.69 11.36 28.81
C GLU A 125 7.43 12.10 29.26
N VAL A 126 6.26 11.75 28.71
CA VAL A 126 4.98 12.34 29.11
C VAL A 126 4.73 12.13 30.61
N LYS A 127 5.01 10.94 31.15
CA LYS A 127 4.90 10.69 32.61
C LYS A 127 5.85 11.56 33.43
N LYS A 128 7.10 11.75 32.98
CA LYS A 128 8.06 12.62 33.68
C LYS A 128 7.55 14.05 33.70
N THR A 129 7.05 14.56 32.58
CA THR A 129 6.46 15.90 32.48
C THR A 129 5.24 16.04 33.36
N HIS A 130 4.34 15.05 33.38
CA HIS A 130 3.16 15.05 34.25
C HIS A 130 3.55 15.09 35.74
N ARG A 131 4.51 14.26 36.16
CA ARG A 131 5.02 14.29 37.55
C ARG A 131 5.66 15.63 37.93
N ARG A 132 6.30 16.32 36.97
CA ARG A 132 6.80 17.68 37.21
C ARG A 132 5.63 18.63 37.43
N LEU A 133 4.61 18.59 36.57
CA LEU A 133 3.40 19.42 36.69
C LEU A 133 2.64 19.17 38.01
N ASP A 134 2.49 17.92 38.46
CA ASP A 134 1.81 17.59 39.72
C ASP A 134 2.53 18.23 40.92
N LYS A 135 3.85 18.10 40.98
CA LYS A 135 4.67 18.76 42.02
C LYS A 135 4.56 20.29 41.95
N HIS A 136 4.43 20.83 40.75
CA HIS A 136 4.21 22.27 40.57
C HIS A 136 2.82 22.69 41.07
N GLU A 137 1.77 21.90 40.84
CA GLU A 137 0.42 22.17 41.32
C GLU A 137 0.33 22.10 42.86
N GLU A 138 0.93 21.08 43.47
CA GLU A 138 1.00 20.95 44.93
C GLU A 138 1.71 22.14 45.57
N TRP A 139 2.82 22.58 44.98
CA TRP A 139 3.51 23.79 45.46
C TRP A 139 2.66 25.05 45.28
N LEU A 140 1.92 25.22 44.18
CA LEU A 140 1.02 26.38 43.97
C LEU A 140 -0.05 26.47 45.05
N LYS A 141 -0.60 25.33 45.46
CA LYS A 141 -1.55 25.25 46.58
C LYS A 141 -0.89 25.65 47.90
N SER A 142 0.39 25.33 48.10
CA SER A 142 1.12 25.62 49.34
C SER A 142 1.49 27.10 49.54
N ILE A 143 1.66 27.87 48.46
CA ILE A 143 2.09 29.28 48.53
C ILE A 143 0.97 30.31 48.30
N GLY A 144 -0.30 29.88 48.38
CA GLY A 144 -1.45 30.80 48.36
C GLY A 144 -1.84 31.32 46.96
N GLY A 145 -1.73 30.47 45.93
CA GLY A 145 -1.93 30.83 44.53
C GLY A 145 -3.15 31.71 44.23
N SER A 146 -2.90 32.89 43.65
CA SER A 146 -3.83 33.60 42.77
C SER A 146 -3.24 34.80 42.00
N ASP A 147 -2.06 35.31 42.38
CA ASP A 147 -1.50 36.52 41.75
C ASP A 147 -0.84 36.28 40.37
N LEU A 148 -1.03 37.21 39.42
CA LEU A 148 -0.47 37.16 38.07
C LEU A 148 1.05 37.06 38.11
N GLU A 149 1.68 37.81 39.01
CA GLU A 149 3.12 37.83 39.20
C GLU A 149 3.72 36.43 39.40
N MET A 150 3.10 35.61 40.25
CA MET A 150 3.57 34.25 40.51
C MET A 150 3.31 33.30 39.33
N LYS A 151 2.20 33.47 38.61
CA LYS A 151 1.89 32.67 37.41
C LYS A 151 2.86 32.99 36.26
N SER A 152 3.13 34.28 36.05
CA SER A 152 4.06 34.79 35.04
C SER A 152 5.50 34.38 35.34
N PHE A 153 5.95 34.45 36.60
CA PHE A 153 7.26 33.92 37.01
C PHE A 153 7.42 32.44 36.66
N ARG A 154 6.40 31.62 36.93
CA ARG A 154 6.47 30.18 36.65
C ARG A 154 6.39 29.83 35.17
N TRP A 155 5.52 30.49 34.43
CA TRP A 155 5.50 30.35 32.98
C TRP A 155 6.86 30.70 32.39
N PHE A 156 7.46 31.80 32.85
CA PHE A 156 8.80 32.20 32.44
C PHE A 156 9.86 31.14 32.76
N MET A 157 9.89 30.61 33.99
CA MET A 157 10.81 29.51 34.34
C MET A 157 10.61 28.28 33.46
N ALA A 158 9.37 27.86 33.20
CA ALA A 158 9.08 26.68 32.38
C ALA A 158 9.51 26.89 30.92
N VAL A 159 9.34 28.09 30.38
CA VAL A 159 9.83 28.46 29.04
C VAL A 159 11.35 28.44 28.98
N MET A 160 12.02 28.95 30.02
CA MET A 160 13.48 28.96 30.08
C MET A 160 14.05 27.53 30.22
N ASP A 161 13.49 26.70 31.10
CA ASP A 161 13.87 25.28 31.23
C ASP A 161 13.67 24.51 29.91
N ALA A 162 12.54 24.73 29.23
CA ALA A 162 12.29 24.12 27.91
C ALA A 162 13.24 24.61 26.81
N LYS A 163 13.77 25.83 26.93
CA LYS A 163 14.82 26.37 26.05
C LYS A 163 16.22 25.88 26.43
N GLY A 164 16.37 25.11 27.51
CA GLY A 164 17.65 24.62 28.01
C GLY A 164 18.46 25.67 28.79
N GLU A 165 17.82 26.74 29.24
CA GLU A 165 18.44 27.80 30.05
C GLU A 165 18.48 27.38 31.53
N ASP A 166 19.55 27.74 32.25
CA ASP A 166 19.67 27.43 33.67
C ASP A 166 18.77 28.33 34.52
N ILE A 167 17.67 27.77 35.00
CA ILE A 167 16.69 28.47 35.85
C ILE A 167 17.17 28.66 37.29
N SER A 168 18.27 28.04 37.72
CA SER A 168 18.76 28.14 39.10
C SER A 168 19.25 29.54 39.49
N ASN A 169 19.62 30.34 38.49
CA ASN A 169 20.08 31.73 38.65
C ASN A 169 18.94 32.76 38.67
N LEU A 170 17.69 32.35 38.40
CA LEU A 170 16.53 33.25 38.42
C LEU A 170 16.15 33.61 39.86
N LYS A 171 16.19 34.91 40.15
CA LYS A 171 15.85 35.50 41.45
C LYS A 171 14.55 36.29 41.33
N TRP A 172 13.69 36.12 42.33
CA TRP A 172 12.38 36.77 42.43
C TRP A 172 12.45 38.06 43.26
N ARG A 173 11.86 39.16 42.78
CA ARG A 173 11.76 40.48 43.44
C ARG A 173 13.09 40.98 44.01
N VAL A 174 14.09 41.07 43.13
CA VAL A 174 15.43 41.53 43.51
C VAL A 174 15.43 43.04 43.67
N LYS A 175 15.95 43.52 44.80
CA LYS A 175 16.08 44.95 45.10
C LYS A 175 17.52 45.39 44.98
N PHE A 176 17.72 46.51 44.30
CA PHE A 176 19.02 47.17 44.17
C PHE A 176 18.95 48.58 44.74
N LYS A 177 19.98 48.99 45.46
CA LYS A 177 20.13 50.37 45.90
C LYS A 177 20.45 51.27 44.70
N ASP A 178 19.69 52.34 44.52
CA ASP A 178 19.89 53.37 43.50
C ASP A 178 20.12 54.74 44.17
N GLU A 179 21.39 55.15 44.24
CA GLU A 179 21.78 56.42 44.86
C GLU A 179 21.34 57.63 44.02
N GLN A 180 21.09 57.44 42.72
CA GLN A 180 20.76 58.53 41.80
C GLN A 180 19.28 58.88 41.77
N LYS A 181 18.40 58.16 42.48
CA LYS A 181 17.01 58.64 42.57
C LYS A 181 16.17 58.33 41.34
N ARG A 182 16.58 57.45 40.40
CA ARG A 182 16.08 57.46 39.00
C ARG A 182 14.58 57.24 38.87
N LEU A 183 14.02 56.44 39.78
CA LEU A 183 12.59 56.16 39.92
C LEU A 183 11.92 56.96 41.04
N GLY A 184 12.63 57.89 41.68
CA GLY A 184 12.19 58.66 42.85
C GLY A 184 12.40 57.94 44.19
N THR A 185 12.94 56.72 44.17
CA THR A 185 13.15 55.85 45.34
C THR A 185 14.61 55.42 45.47
N GLU A 186 15.09 55.18 46.69
CA GLU A 186 16.46 54.70 46.95
C GLU A 186 16.66 53.23 46.56
N GLU A 187 15.59 52.53 46.21
CA GLU A 187 15.61 51.15 45.76
C GLU A 187 14.90 51.01 44.41
N ILE A 188 15.47 50.16 43.56
CA ILE A 188 14.87 49.65 42.32
C ILE A 188 14.59 48.16 42.51
N GLU A 189 13.33 47.77 42.40
CA GLU A 189 12.90 46.36 42.42
C GLU A 189 12.73 45.84 40.99
N ILE A 190 13.25 44.65 40.71
CA ILE A 190 13.07 43.90 39.46
C ILE A 190 12.31 42.61 39.79
N ASP A 191 11.20 42.35 39.10
CA ASP A 191 10.32 41.22 39.42
C ASP A 191 11.02 39.87 39.20
N ILE A 192 11.69 39.70 38.05
CA ILE A 192 12.57 38.56 37.79
C ILE A 192 13.91 39.04 37.27
N PHE A 193 14.98 38.58 37.91
CA PHE A 193 16.34 38.92 37.56
C PHE A 193 17.22 37.67 37.49
N SER A 194 18.09 37.61 36.49
CA SER A 194 19.18 36.63 36.41
C SER A 194 20.43 37.37 35.93
N GLU A 195 21.60 37.02 36.47
CA GLU A 195 22.88 37.62 36.09
C GLU A 195 23.51 36.88 34.90
N ASP A 196 23.28 35.56 34.80
CA ASP A 196 23.81 34.71 33.73
C ASP A 196 22.80 33.61 33.35
N PRO A 197 22.11 33.74 32.20
CA PRO A 197 22.15 34.89 31.29
C PRO A 197 21.51 36.14 31.92
N LEU A 198 21.94 37.33 31.50
CA LEU A 198 21.45 38.59 32.05
C LEU A 198 20.00 38.90 31.60
N TYR A 199 19.05 38.67 32.49
CA TYR A 199 17.62 38.90 32.27
C TYR A 199 17.07 39.96 33.21
N VAL A 200 16.23 40.85 32.65
CA VAL A 200 15.39 41.79 33.41
C VAL A 200 13.96 41.57 32.95
N VAL A 201 13.13 41.00 33.82
CA VAL A 201 11.73 40.76 33.53
C VAL A 201 10.85 41.57 34.47
N GLU A 202 9.93 42.32 33.87
CA GLU A 202 8.86 43.02 34.59
C GLU A 202 7.52 42.34 34.31
N ILE A 203 6.70 42.19 35.33
CA ILE A 203 5.36 41.62 35.24
C ILE A 203 4.35 42.70 35.58
N THR A 204 3.37 42.89 34.71
CA THR A 204 2.30 43.86 34.96
C THR A 204 0.96 43.36 34.47
N ASN A 205 -0.11 43.56 35.24
CA ASN A 205 -1.46 43.12 34.85
C ASN A 205 -1.87 43.67 33.49
N TYR A 206 -1.79 44.99 33.31
CA TYR A 206 -2.07 45.66 32.05
C TYR A 206 -1.16 46.86 31.88
N ILE A 207 -0.85 47.19 30.62
CA ILE A 207 -0.17 48.43 30.26
C ILE A 207 -1.24 49.40 29.80
N ASP A 208 -1.60 50.32 30.70
CA ASP A 208 -2.62 51.36 30.57
C ASP A 208 -2.02 52.78 30.55
N ASP A 209 -0.76 52.93 30.97
CA ASP A 209 0.00 54.18 30.94
C ASP A 209 1.44 53.86 30.47
N ILE A 210 1.89 54.57 29.45
CA ILE A 210 3.25 54.51 28.88
C ILE A 210 4.34 54.72 29.94
N LYS A 211 4.03 55.42 31.04
CA LYS A 211 4.95 55.55 32.18
C LYS A 211 5.42 54.21 32.73
N LYS A 212 4.64 53.13 32.63
CA LYS A 212 5.08 51.78 33.04
C LYS A 212 6.28 51.32 32.21
N LEU A 213 6.24 51.52 30.89
CA LEU A 213 7.35 51.20 29.99
C LEU A 213 8.55 52.14 30.18
N ILE A 214 8.30 53.43 30.47
CA ILE A 214 9.37 54.37 30.81
C ILE A 214 10.09 53.94 32.10
N LYS A 215 9.36 53.44 33.11
CA LYS A 215 9.96 52.88 34.33
C LYS A 215 10.80 51.64 34.01
N LEU A 216 10.28 50.72 33.19
CA LEU A 216 11.05 49.54 32.75
C LEU A 216 12.33 49.93 32.01
N LYS A 217 12.28 50.95 31.14
CA LYS A 217 13.46 51.50 30.48
C LYS A 217 14.50 52.01 31.48
N LYS A 218 14.09 52.77 32.49
CA LYS A 218 15.01 53.25 33.53
C LYS A 218 15.61 52.10 34.35
N LYS A 219 14.81 51.06 34.64
CA LYS A 219 15.27 49.83 35.30
C LYS A 219 16.32 49.12 34.45
N SER A 220 16.08 48.95 33.15
CA SER A 220 17.01 48.27 32.26
C SER A 220 18.29 49.07 32.04
N GLU A 221 18.23 50.40 31.94
CA GLU A 221 19.41 51.27 31.90
C GLU A 221 20.26 51.14 33.17
N PHE A 222 19.63 51.10 34.35
CA PHE A 222 20.32 50.86 35.61
C PHE A 222 21.04 49.50 35.64
N ILE A 223 20.36 48.43 35.22
CA ILE A 223 20.98 47.10 35.15
C ILE A 223 22.08 47.08 34.09
N ARG A 224 21.88 47.75 32.96
CA ARG A 224 22.85 47.85 31.87
C ARG A 224 24.18 48.43 32.31
N GLU A 225 24.12 49.52 33.07
CA GLU A 225 25.32 50.17 33.61
C GLU A 225 26.07 49.30 34.61
N LYS A 226 25.35 48.47 35.38
CA LYS A 226 25.93 47.69 36.48
C LYS A 226 26.42 46.30 36.06
N PHE A 227 25.72 45.67 35.11
CA PHE A 227 25.93 44.25 34.75
C PHE A 227 26.16 44.01 33.25
N GLY A 228 26.00 45.02 32.39
CA GLY A 228 26.08 44.88 30.93
C GLY A 228 24.71 44.72 30.26
N GLU A 229 24.68 44.46 28.96
CA GLU A 229 23.43 44.50 28.16
C GLU A 229 22.43 43.39 28.55
N PRO A 230 21.25 43.72 29.12
CA PRO A 230 20.27 42.71 29.52
C PRO A 230 19.32 42.34 28.38
N LYS A 231 18.81 41.10 28.40
CA LYS A 231 17.57 40.77 27.70
C LYS A 231 16.40 41.27 28.54
N VAL A 232 15.68 42.28 28.04
CA VAL A 232 14.57 42.91 28.75
C VAL A 232 13.24 42.35 28.28
N ILE A 233 12.44 41.87 29.22
CA ILE A 233 11.21 41.16 28.95
C ILE A 233 10.08 41.78 29.76
N ILE A 234 8.92 41.96 29.14
CA ILE A 234 7.69 42.37 29.82
C ILE A 234 6.62 41.30 29.65
N ILE A 235 6.07 40.83 30.77
CA ILE A 235 4.96 39.87 30.80
C ILE A 235 3.70 40.61 31.23
N THR A 236 2.66 40.59 30.40
CA THR A 236 1.41 41.30 30.68
C THR A 236 0.18 40.59 30.14
N ASN A 237 -1.01 40.85 30.71
CA ASN A 237 -2.28 40.34 30.14
C ASN A 237 -2.73 41.14 28.90
N GLY A 238 -2.07 42.28 28.63
CA GLY A 238 -2.30 43.06 27.43
C GLY A 238 -2.10 44.56 27.63
N PHE A 239 -2.47 45.30 26.59
CA PHE A 239 -2.39 46.76 26.52
C PHE A 239 -3.81 47.33 26.37
N THR A 240 -4.07 48.51 26.93
CA THR A 240 -5.32 49.23 26.64
C THR A 240 -5.27 49.83 25.24
N GLU A 241 -6.41 49.91 24.55
CA GLU A 241 -6.47 50.35 23.14
C GLU A 241 -5.84 51.73 22.91
N GLU A 242 -5.94 52.62 23.90
CA GLU A 242 -5.39 53.98 23.86
C GLU A 242 -3.86 54.02 23.80
N VAL A 243 -3.16 53.03 24.35
CA VAL A 243 -1.69 53.05 24.48
C VAL A 243 -0.99 51.98 23.65
N VAL A 244 -1.70 51.04 23.02
CA VAL A 244 -1.13 49.89 22.28
C VAL A 244 -0.05 50.31 21.29
N GLU A 245 -0.33 51.31 20.45
CA GLU A 245 0.56 51.65 19.33
C GLU A 245 1.84 52.32 19.84
N GLU A 246 1.70 53.31 20.72
CA GLU A 246 2.83 53.98 21.37
C GLU A 246 3.65 53.00 22.22
N ALA A 247 2.99 52.07 22.93
CA ALA A 247 3.65 51.05 23.73
C ALA A 247 4.50 50.10 22.87
N LYS A 248 3.99 49.68 21.71
CA LYS A 248 4.74 48.85 20.76
C LYS A 248 5.95 49.60 20.20
N ASP A 249 5.80 50.87 19.86
CA ASP A 249 6.91 51.69 19.36
C ASP A 249 8.02 51.82 20.41
N ILE A 250 7.66 52.03 21.67
CA ILE A 250 8.63 52.10 22.78
C ILE A 250 9.32 50.75 22.99
N CYS A 251 8.58 49.64 23.03
CA CYS A 251 9.18 48.31 23.19
C CYS A 251 10.14 48.00 22.03
N LYS A 252 9.75 48.32 20.79
CA LYS A 252 10.60 48.12 19.62
C LYS A 252 11.85 49.00 19.65
N ALA A 253 11.71 50.28 19.99
CA ALA A 253 12.83 51.21 20.06
C ALA A 253 13.86 50.86 21.16
N ASN A 254 13.43 50.18 22.22
CA ASN A 254 14.30 49.78 23.33
C ASN A 254 14.61 48.27 23.35
N ASN A 255 14.22 47.52 22.31
CA ASN A 255 14.41 46.08 22.18
C ASN A 255 13.84 45.26 23.36
N PHE A 256 12.63 45.61 23.81
CA PHE A 256 11.90 44.85 24.84
C PHE A 256 11.12 43.72 24.20
N GLU A 257 11.27 42.50 24.73
CA GLU A 257 10.47 41.35 24.33
C GLU A 257 9.14 41.37 25.09
N ILE A 258 8.03 41.36 24.36
CA ILE A 258 6.68 41.38 24.95
C ILE A 258 6.13 39.96 24.97
N PHE A 259 5.72 39.49 26.14
CA PHE A 259 4.88 38.31 26.29
C PHE A 259 3.50 38.71 26.77
N ASP A 260 2.56 38.75 25.82
CA ASP A 260 1.15 38.92 26.08
C ASP A 260 0.53 37.55 26.41
N VAL A 261 0.09 37.36 27.65
CA VAL A 261 -0.60 36.12 28.08
C VAL A 261 -2.09 36.11 27.72
N GLY A 262 -2.59 37.15 27.05
CA GLY A 262 -3.85 37.13 26.28
C GLY A 262 -5.13 37.08 27.11
N TRP A 263 -5.07 37.35 28.42
CA TRP A 263 -6.28 37.39 29.25
C TRP A 263 -7.00 38.74 29.03
N ARG A 264 -8.01 38.76 28.16
CA ARG A 264 -8.95 39.88 28.07
C ARG A 264 -10.07 39.68 29.09
N PRO A 265 -10.31 40.60 30.05
CA PRO A 265 -11.53 40.56 30.84
C PRO A 265 -12.70 40.73 29.86
N ARG A 266 -13.69 39.83 29.94
CA ARG A 266 -14.98 40.05 29.27
C ARG A 266 -15.78 41.12 29.98
#